data_AF-A0A089I2V8-F1
#
_entry.id   AF-A0A089I2V8-F1
#
_cell.length_a   1.000
_cell.length_b   1.000
_cell.length_c   1.000
_cell.angle_alpha   90.00
_cell.angle_beta   90.00
_cell.angle_gamma   90.00
#
_symmetry.space_group_name_H-M   'P 1'
#
loop_
_entity.id
_entity.type
_entity.pdbx_description
1 polymer ?
#
loop_
_entity_poly.entity_id
_entity_poly.type
_entity_poly.pdbx_seq_one_letter_code
_entity_poly.pdbx_strand_id
1 'polypeptide(L)'
;MYAQNGSAFMSDEDLLNTVLADLKRTVREYTTAATESNCPTVRRVFNDLTMDTLRLQGELYTKMSQMNMYTTPGKALRQDIDKQIQTAHQTQQKCQQFVQQKTGAAGTNAHYGNVPQHQPNVQSSYYM
;
A
#
# COMPACT_ATOMS: atom_id res chain seq x y z
N MET A 1 -26.92 18.25 -47.38
CA MET A 1 -26.11 19.30 -46.73
C MET A 1 -25.49 18.70 -45.49
N TYR A 2 -24.17 18.54 -45.49
CA TYR A 2 -23.42 17.95 -44.38
C TYR A 2 -23.36 18.96 -43.23
N ALA A 3 -23.86 18.56 -42.07
CA ALA A 3 -23.81 19.39 -40.86
C ALA A 3 -22.34 19.69 -40.54
N GLN A 4 -22.06 20.98 -40.46
CA GLN A 4 -20.76 21.57 -40.21
C GLN A 4 -20.30 21.13 -38.81
N ASN A 5 -19.20 20.37 -38.76
CA ASN A 5 -18.51 19.89 -37.56
C ASN A 5 -18.39 21.01 -36.52
N GLY A 6 -19.16 20.91 -35.44
CA GLY A 6 -18.99 21.72 -34.25
C GLY A 6 -17.65 21.36 -33.61
N SER A 7 -16.82 22.39 -33.39
CA SER A 7 -15.54 22.33 -32.67
C SER A 7 -15.56 21.33 -31.51
N ALA A 8 -14.65 20.35 -31.51
CA ALA A 8 -14.46 19.44 -30.38
C ALA A 8 -14.21 20.25 -29.09
N PHE A 9 -14.85 19.85 -27.98
CA PHE A 9 -14.79 20.54 -26.68
C PHE A 9 -13.35 20.73 -26.16
N MET A 10 -12.46 19.79 -26.46
CA MET A 10 -11.01 19.84 -26.21
C MET A 10 -10.29 18.89 -27.18
N SER A 11 -8.96 18.97 -27.24
CA SER A 11 -8.16 18.01 -28.01
C SER A 11 -8.22 16.60 -27.39
N ASP A 12 -8.02 15.57 -28.21
CA ASP A 12 -7.99 14.18 -27.73
C ASP A 12 -6.86 13.98 -26.70
N GLU A 13 -5.71 14.61 -26.91
CA GLU A 13 -4.58 14.54 -25.97
C GLU A 13 -4.94 15.14 -24.61
N ASP A 14 -5.58 16.31 -24.58
CA ASP A 14 -5.99 16.95 -23.32
C ASP A 14 -7.08 16.13 -22.61
N LEU A 15 -8.02 15.56 -23.36
CA LEU A 15 -9.05 14.68 -22.82
C LEU A 15 -8.43 13.43 -22.18
N LEU A 16 -7.54 12.74 -22.89
CA LEU A 16 -6.88 11.53 -22.41
C LEU A 16 -5.98 11.83 -21.20
N ASN A 17 -5.28 12.96 -21.19
CA ASN A 17 -4.50 13.40 -20.04
C ASN A 17 -5.39 13.71 -18.83
N THR A 18 -6.57 14.31 -19.04
CA THR A 18 -7.56 14.57 -17.98
C THR A 18 -8.06 13.25 -17.37
N VAL A 19 -8.44 12.29 -18.21
CA VAL A 19 -8.87 10.95 -17.75
C VAL A 19 -7.74 10.25 -17.01
N LEU A 20 -6.51 10.28 -17.54
CA LEU A 20 -5.34 9.67 -16.90
C LEU A 20 -5.03 10.32 -15.54
N ALA A 21 -5.18 11.64 -15.41
CA ALA A 21 -5.02 12.35 -14.16
C ALA A 21 -6.07 11.93 -13.12
N ASP A 22 -7.33 11.81 -13.52
CA ASP A 22 -8.39 11.37 -12.61
C ASP A 22 -8.22 9.89 -12.20
N LEU A 23 -7.82 9.00 -13.10
CA LEU A 23 -7.49 7.60 -12.73
C LEU A 23 -6.37 7.53 -11.68
N LYS A 24 -5.32 8.35 -11.82
CA LYS A 24 -4.23 8.44 -10.83
C LYS A 24 -4.68 9.02 -9.50
N ARG A 25 -5.63 9.96 -9.50
CA ARG A 25 -6.21 10.52 -8.28
C ARG A 25 -7.06 9.47 -7.57
N THR A 26 -7.98 8.86 -8.31
CA THR A 26 -8.94 7.86 -7.83
C THR A 26 -8.24 6.64 -7.23
N VAL A 27 -7.15 6.15 -7.86
CA VAL A 27 -6.40 5.01 -7.30
C VAL A 27 -5.75 5.33 -5.95
N ARG A 28 -5.28 6.58 -5.74
CA ARG A 28 -4.72 7.03 -4.46
C ARG A 28 -5.81 7.09 -3.39
N GLU A 29 -6.98 7.62 -3.74
CA GLU A 29 -8.12 7.71 -2.84
C GLU A 29 -8.61 6.32 -2.41
N TYR A 30 -8.74 5.37 -3.35
CA TYR A 30 -9.09 3.98 -3.03
C TYR A 30 -8.04 3.29 -2.18
N THR A 31 -6.75 3.54 -2.44
CA THR A 31 -5.67 3.00 -1.61
C THR A 31 -5.76 3.52 -0.17
N THR A 32 -5.93 4.83 0.02
CA THR A 32 -6.15 5.42 1.35
C THR A 32 -7.37 4.80 2.02
N ALA A 33 -8.49 4.72 1.31
CA ALA A 33 -9.72 4.17 1.84
C ALA A 33 -9.59 2.69 2.20
N ALA A 34 -8.84 1.88 1.43
CA ALA A 34 -8.52 0.50 1.80
C ALA A 34 -7.70 0.42 3.09
N THR A 35 -6.70 1.29 3.26
CA THR A 35 -5.85 1.31 4.46
C THR A 35 -6.57 1.81 5.71
N GLU A 36 -7.52 2.73 5.56
CA GLU A 36 -8.23 3.36 6.67
C GLU A 36 -9.58 2.68 7.01
N SER A 37 -10.09 1.81 6.13
CA SER A 37 -11.34 1.09 6.37
C SER A 37 -11.24 0.11 7.54
N ASN A 38 -12.11 0.27 8.53
CA ASN A 38 -12.25 -0.66 9.66
C ASN A 38 -13.05 -1.94 9.30
N CYS A 39 -13.97 -1.85 8.32
CA CYS A 39 -14.82 -2.95 7.87
C CYS A 39 -14.08 -3.79 6.82
N PRO A 40 -13.89 -5.11 7.04
CA PRO A 40 -13.20 -5.98 6.08
C PRO A 40 -13.84 -6.02 4.69
N THR A 41 -15.17 -5.94 4.61
CA THR A 41 -15.89 -5.93 3.34
C THR A 41 -15.62 -4.63 2.57
N VAL A 42 -15.69 -3.48 3.24
CA VAL A 42 -15.41 -2.18 2.60
C VAL A 42 -13.95 -2.11 2.13
N ARG A 43 -13.01 -2.60 2.96
CA ARG A 43 -11.61 -2.72 2.56
C ARG A 43 -11.44 -3.56 1.29
N ARG A 44 -12.13 -4.70 1.18
CA ARG A 44 -12.08 -5.54 -0.02
C ARG A 44 -12.57 -4.80 -1.25
N VAL A 45 -13.70 -4.08 -1.15
CA VAL A 45 -14.21 -3.28 -2.27
C VAL A 45 -13.18 -2.25 -2.73
N PHE A 46 -12.52 -1.52 -1.81
CA PHE A 46 -11.49 -0.57 -2.20
C PHE A 46 -10.25 -1.22 -2.80
N ASN A 47 -9.86 -2.42 -2.36
CA ASN A 47 -8.79 -3.19 -3.01
C ASN A 47 -9.17 -3.57 -4.45
N ASP A 48 -10.39 -4.05 -4.67
CA ASP A 48 -10.86 -4.46 -6.00
C ASP A 48 -10.90 -3.23 -6.94
N LEU A 49 -11.49 -2.13 -6.48
CA LEU A 49 -11.52 -0.86 -7.22
C LEU A 49 -10.11 -0.31 -7.52
N THR A 50 -9.17 -0.49 -6.59
CA THR A 50 -7.76 -0.12 -6.80
C THR A 50 -7.15 -0.92 -7.95
N MET A 51 -7.32 -2.25 -7.93
CA MET A 51 -6.78 -3.13 -8.97
C MET A 51 -7.40 -2.86 -10.34
N ASP A 52 -8.72 -2.65 -10.40
CA ASP A 52 -9.42 -2.31 -11.63
C ASP A 52 -8.98 -0.96 -12.20
N THR A 53 -8.81 0.05 -11.34
CA THR A 53 -8.35 1.38 -11.76
C THR A 53 -6.90 1.34 -12.27
N LEU A 54 -6.02 0.56 -11.64
CA LEU A 54 -4.64 0.34 -12.12
C LEU A 54 -4.62 -0.32 -13.50
N ARG A 55 -5.48 -1.31 -13.74
CA ARG A 55 -5.59 -1.95 -15.05
C ARG A 55 -6.02 -0.96 -16.13
N LEU A 56 -7.08 -0.19 -15.88
CA LEU A 56 -7.55 0.86 -16.80
C LEU A 56 -6.48 1.91 -17.07
N GLN A 57 -5.78 2.35 -16.03
CA GLN A 57 -4.69 3.31 -16.15
C GLN A 57 -3.54 2.76 -17.01
N GLY A 58 -3.20 1.47 -16.88
CA GLY A 58 -2.20 0.80 -17.70
C GLY A 58 -2.61 0.70 -19.17
N GLU A 59 -3.85 0.30 -19.44
CA GLU A 59 -4.40 0.23 -20.80
C GLU A 59 -4.40 1.61 -21.49
N LEU A 60 -4.86 2.65 -20.78
CA LEU A 60 -4.86 4.01 -21.28
C LEU A 60 -3.43 4.51 -21.54
N TYR A 61 -2.51 4.25 -20.62
CA TYR A 61 -1.09 4.61 -20.79
C TYR A 61 -0.50 3.98 -22.06
N THR A 62 -0.73 2.69 -22.30
CA THR A 62 -0.24 2.00 -23.49
C THR A 62 -0.81 2.62 -24.76
N LYS A 63 -2.10 2.95 -24.78
CA LYS A 63 -2.75 3.60 -25.92
C LYS A 63 -2.22 5.00 -26.18
N MET A 64 -2.14 5.85 -25.16
CA MET A 64 -1.59 7.20 -25.30
C MET A 64 -0.13 7.16 -25.78
N SER A 65 0.66 6.19 -25.28
CA SER A 65 2.06 6.01 -25.73
C SER A 65 2.16 5.62 -27.20
N GLN A 66 1.29 4.71 -27.67
CA GLN A 66 1.24 4.33 -29.10
C GLN A 66 0.88 5.50 -30.02
N MET A 67 0.09 6.46 -29.51
CA MET A 67 -0.32 7.65 -30.26
C MET A 67 0.64 8.83 -30.09
N ASN A 68 1.75 8.67 -29.36
CA ASN A 68 2.65 9.76 -28.97
C ASN A 68 1.96 10.91 -28.19
N MET A 69 0.86 10.61 -27.49
CA MET A 69 0.07 11.57 -26.69
C MET A 69 0.41 11.52 -25.19
N TYR A 70 1.45 10.76 -24.82
CA TYR A 70 1.90 10.66 -23.44
C TYR A 70 3.29 11.27 -23.28
N THR A 71 3.39 12.31 -22.47
CA THR A 71 4.69 12.87 -22.06
C THR A 71 5.16 12.18 -20.78
N THR A 72 6.27 11.46 -20.87
CA THR A 72 6.89 10.83 -19.69
C THR A 72 7.43 11.91 -18.76
N PRO A 73 7.06 11.91 -17.46
CA PRO A 73 7.61 12.84 -16.50
C PRO A 73 9.14 12.79 -16.49
N GLY A 74 9.78 13.93 -16.20
CA GLY A 74 11.23 13.99 -16.00
C GLY A 74 11.69 13.00 -14.92
N LYS A 75 12.94 12.54 -15.04
CA LYS A 75 13.55 11.68 -14.02
C LYS A 75 13.59 12.43 -12.69
N ALA A 76 13.38 11.71 -11.58
CA ALA A 76 13.55 12.28 -10.26
C ALA A 76 14.98 12.79 -10.08
N LEU A 77 15.13 13.97 -9.46
CA LEU A 77 16.44 14.53 -9.16
C LEU A 77 17.15 13.64 -8.14
N ARG A 78 18.47 13.44 -8.34
CA ARG A 78 19.26 12.60 -7.44
C ARG A 78 19.19 13.09 -5.99
N GLN A 79 19.21 14.41 -5.79
CA GLN A 79 19.08 15.04 -4.47
C GLN A 79 17.77 14.67 -3.75
N ASP A 80 16.64 14.59 -4.46
CA ASP A 80 15.36 14.22 -3.86
C ASP A 80 15.38 12.75 -3.41
N ILE A 81 15.99 11.87 -4.22
CA ILE A 81 16.19 10.47 -3.88
C ILE A 81 17.07 10.36 -2.62
N ASP A 82 18.21 11.06 -2.60
CA ASP A 82 19.14 11.03 -1.48
C ASP A 82 18.49 11.55 -0.18
N LYS A 83 17.66 12.60 -0.27
CA LYS A 83 16.87 13.12 0.87
C LYS A 83 15.89 12.08 1.41
N GLN A 84 15.19 11.35 0.54
CA GLN A 84 14.26 10.29 0.96
C GLN A 84 15.00 9.11 1.60
N ILE A 85 16.16 8.72 1.08
CA ILE A 85 17.01 7.68 1.67
C ILE A 85 17.44 8.07 3.09
N GLN A 86 17.94 9.29 3.28
CA GLN A 86 18.34 9.78 4.61
C GLN A 86 17.15 9.78 5.58
N THR A 87 15.98 10.25 5.12
CA THR A 87 14.75 10.26 5.93
C THR A 87 14.33 8.84 6.34
N ALA A 88 14.45 7.88 5.43
CA ALA A 88 14.14 6.47 5.71
C ALA A 88 15.09 5.88 6.76
N HIS A 89 16.40 6.14 6.66
CA HIS A 89 17.38 5.70 7.68
C HIS A 89 17.09 6.27 9.07
N GLN A 90 16.78 7.57 9.15
CA GLN A 90 16.41 8.21 10.42
C GLN A 90 15.12 7.59 11.00
N THR A 91 14.13 7.34 10.14
CA THR A 91 12.86 6.71 10.55
C THR A 91 13.09 5.29 11.06
N GLN A 92 13.95 4.51 10.40
CA GLN A 92 14.33 3.16 10.84
C GLN A 92 14.97 3.18 12.22
N GLN A 93 15.92 4.09 12.47
CA GLN A 93 16.57 4.23 13.78
C GLN A 93 15.56 4.58 14.89
N LYS A 94 14.66 5.55 14.62
CA LYS A 94 13.59 5.92 15.57
C LYS A 94 12.67 4.74 15.87
N CYS A 95 12.32 3.96 14.86
CA CYS A 95 11.48 2.77 15.02
C CYS A 95 12.17 1.71 15.91
N GLN A 96 13.47 1.46 15.71
CA GLN A 96 14.25 0.54 16.55
C GLN A 96 14.31 1.02 18.01
N GLN A 97 14.56 2.31 18.25
CA GLN A 97 14.54 2.89 19.58
C GLN A 97 13.17 2.76 20.24
N PHE A 98 12.09 3.03 19.51
CA PHE A 98 10.72 2.88 20.00
C PHE A 98 10.43 1.43 20.42
N VAL A 99 10.82 0.45 19.60
CA VAL A 99 10.67 -0.98 19.94
C VAL A 99 11.46 -1.31 21.20
N GLN A 100 12.73 -0.93 21.29
CA GLN A 100 13.57 -1.17 22.49
C GLN A 100 12.97 -0.52 23.75
N GLN A 101 12.41 0.68 23.66
CA GLN A 101 11.74 1.33 24.78
C GLN A 101 10.49 0.57 25.24
N LYS A 102 9.72 0.00 24.31
CA LYS A 102 8.46 -0.72 24.63
C LYS A 102 8.69 -2.17 25.07
N THR A 103 9.64 -2.87 24.47
CA THR A 103 9.94 -4.28 24.79
C THR A 103 10.98 -4.44 25.89
N GLY A 104 11.88 -3.46 26.06
CA GLY A 104 12.90 -3.48 27.12
C GLY A 104 12.32 -3.41 28.54
N ALA A 105 11.13 -2.85 28.72
CA ALA A 105 10.40 -2.87 30.01
C ALA A 105 9.58 -4.15 30.25
N ALA A 106 9.36 -4.97 29.22
CA ALA A 106 8.64 -6.25 29.34
C ALA A 106 9.55 -7.41 29.76
N GLY A 107 10.88 -7.19 29.82
CA GLY A 107 11.88 -8.22 30.12
C GLY A 107 12.18 -8.48 31.59
N THR A 108 11.57 -7.76 32.54
CA THR A 108 11.94 -7.86 33.98
C THR A 108 10.83 -8.38 34.90
N ASN A 109 9.62 -8.59 34.40
CA ASN A 109 8.59 -9.33 35.14
C ASN A 109 8.49 -10.76 34.62
N ALA A 110 9.55 -11.51 34.88
CA ALA A 110 9.48 -12.95 35.03
C ALA A 110 8.33 -13.26 36.01
N HIS A 111 7.18 -13.67 35.49
CA HIS A 111 6.18 -14.35 36.29
C HIS A 111 6.82 -15.66 36.74
N TYR A 112 7.41 -15.63 37.94
CA TYR A 112 7.67 -16.81 38.73
C TYR A 112 6.32 -17.52 38.93
N GLY A 113 6.09 -18.57 38.15
CA GLY A 113 4.95 -19.46 38.35
C GLY A 113 5.08 -20.09 39.74
N ASN A 114 4.25 -19.63 40.68
CA ASN A 114 4.15 -20.17 42.03
C ASN A 114 3.27 -21.44 42.06
N VAL A 115 3.63 -22.44 41.25
CA VAL A 115 2.91 -23.73 41.18
C VAL A 115 3.73 -24.84 41.85
N PRO A 116 3.20 -25.50 42.90
CA PRO A 116 3.88 -26.61 43.55
C PRO A 116 4.09 -27.80 42.61
N GLN A 117 5.29 -28.36 42.67
CA GLN A 117 5.77 -29.49 41.89
C GLN A 117 4.84 -30.71 42.04
N HIS A 118 4.17 -31.12 40.97
CA HIS A 118 3.35 -32.34 40.96
C HIS A 118 4.22 -33.56 40.62
N GLN A 119 4.09 -34.60 41.43
CA GLN A 119 4.84 -35.86 41.32
C GLN A 119 4.22 -36.74 40.21
N PRO A 120 5.01 -37.37 39.33
CA PRO A 120 4.47 -38.22 38.27
C PRO A 120 4.01 -39.57 38.83
N ASN A 121 2.71 -39.86 38.71
CA ASN A 121 2.10 -41.15 39.02
C ASN A 121 2.12 -42.02 37.76
N VAL A 122 3.09 -42.95 37.64
CA VAL A 122 3.09 -43.97 36.59
C VAL A 122 3.14 -45.34 37.25
N GLN A 123 1.98 -45.99 37.29
CA GLN A 123 1.82 -47.36 37.74
C GLN A 123 2.14 -48.30 36.57
N SER A 124 3.31 -48.95 36.64
CA SER A 124 3.74 -49.95 35.66
C SER A 124 2.86 -51.21 35.82
N SER A 125 2.05 -51.52 34.80
CA SER A 125 1.30 -52.78 34.75
C SER A 125 2.12 -53.83 33.99
N TYR A 126 2.45 -54.90 34.71
CA TYR A 126 3.24 -56.04 34.32
C TYR A 126 2.32 -57.27 34.29
N TYR A 127 2.15 -57.94 33.16
CA TYR A 127 1.71 -59.35 33.03
C TYR A 127 2.20 -59.84 31.65
N MET A 128 3.17 -60.76 31.62
CA MET A 128 3.05 -62.23 31.44
C MET A 128 2.46 -62.64 30.11
#